data_AF-A0A7W0WYW1-F1
#
_entry.id   AF-A0A7W0WYW1-F1
#
_cell.length_a   1.000
_cell.length_b   1.000
_cell.length_c   1.000
_cell.angle_alpha   90.00
_cell.angle_beta   90.00
_cell.angle_gamma   90.00
#
_symmetry.space_group_name_H-M   'P 1'
#
loop_
_entity.id
_entity.type
_entity.pdbx_description
1 polymer ?
#
loop_
_entity_poly.entity_id
_entity_poly.type
_entity_poly.pdbx_seq_one_letter_code
_entity_poly.pdbx_strand_id
1 'polypeptide(L)'
;MKRLTLIFILAACGTDGTESPGTCTLGEIVACDCSPGSVGSQTCDDNGAFGACGNCSAPDPDPAKVNFQAQIVPIINRSCGTNGVTGCHAREAYGASVMQDCRGWLTLENESLGSKFYSGTKNGQATGCPDKPLYERLVQIDVWQCLTTSVAYVTPGDLSKSYLVNKLDGVNMCKESASSTSEQMPPTDSMFTISAADKAVIKQWIMEGALNN
;
A
#
# COMPACT_ATOMS: atom_id res chain seq x y z
N MET A 1 -2.57 -6.81 -59.01
CA MET A 1 -3.20 -7.39 -57.80
C MET A 1 -2.26 -8.44 -57.22
N LYS A 2 -1.45 -8.07 -56.22
CA LYS A 2 -0.50 -8.98 -55.53
C LYS A 2 -1.12 -9.37 -54.18
N ARG A 3 -1.32 -10.66 -53.94
CA ARG A 3 -1.76 -11.19 -52.64
C ARG A 3 -0.55 -11.19 -51.70
N LEU A 4 -0.67 -10.46 -50.59
CA LEU A 4 0.30 -10.42 -49.50
C LEU A 4 -0.05 -11.55 -48.54
N THR A 5 0.77 -12.60 -48.48
CA THR A 5 0.64 -13.70 -47.52
C THR A 5 1.27 -13.25 -46.21
N LEU A 6 0.45 -13.04 -45.18
CA LEU A 6 0.87 -12.76 -43.82
C LEU A 6 1.25 -14.09 -43.15
N ILE A 7 2.54 -14.30 -42.86
CA ILE A 7 3.02 -15.43 -42.06
C ILE A 7 3.00 -14.97 -40.61
N PHE A 8 2.04 -15.48 -39.82
CA PHE A 8 2.08 -15.39 -38.37
C PHE A 8 3.10 -16.40 -37.85
N ILE A 9 4.26 -15.92 -37.43
CA ILE A 9 5.19 -16.69 -36.61
C ILE A 9 4.64 -16.62 -35.18
N LEU A 10 4.00 -17.70 -34.71
CA LEU A 10 3.81 -17.92 -33.28
C LEU A 10 5.20 -18.09 -32.65
N ALA A 11 5.67 -17.07 -31.94
CA ALA A 11 6.74 -17.23 -30.97
C ALA A 11 6.15 -17.99 -29.77
N ALA A 12 6.43 -19.29 -29.70
CA ALA A 12 6.26 -20.05 -28.48
C ALA A 12 7.26 -19.51 -27.44
N CYS A 13 6.75 -18.92 -26.35
CA CYS A 13 7.58 -18.62 -25.19
C CYS A 13 7.95 -19.96 -24.56
N GLY A 14 9.26 -20.26 -24.55
CA GLY A 14 9.81 -21.49 -24.02
C GLY A 14 9.51 -21.67 -22.54
N THR A 15 9.07 -22.87 -22.19
CA THR A 15 9.11 -23.40 -20.83
C THR A 15 10.46 -24.09 -20.65
N ASP A 16 11.53 -23.35 -20.38
CA ASP A 16 12.81 -23.93 -19.94
C ASP A 16 13.48 -22.93 -19.01
N GLY A 17 13.16 -23.05 -17.72
CA GLY A 17 13.68 -22.23 -16.64
C GLY A 17 13.73 -23.02 -15.34
N THR A 18 14.24 -24.25 -15.37
CA THR A 18 14.77 -24.89 -14.17
C THR A 18 16.12 -24.25 -13.84
N GLU A 19 16.14 -22.95 -13.52
CA GLU A 19 17.21 -22.43 -12.69
C GLU A 19 16.95 -22.95 -11.28
N SER A 20 17.86 -23.78 -10.78
CA SER A 20 17.84 -24.21 -9.39
C SER A 20 17.79 -22.95 -8.53
N PRO A 21 16.81 -22.78 -7.62
CA PRO A 21 16.75 -21.59 -6.79
C PRO A 21 18.05 -21.53 -6.00
N GLY A 22 18.75 -20.40 -6.08
CA GLY A 22 19.90 -20.13 -5.25
C GLY A 22 19.53 -20.35 -3.78
N THR A 23 20.49 -20.79 -2.97
CA THR A 23 20.32 -20.90 -1.53
C THR A 23 19.78 -19.58 -0.97
N CYS A 24 18.66 -19.64 -0.24
CA CYS A 24 18.03 -18.47 0.39
C CYS A 24 18.25 -18.45 1.90
N THR A 25 17.96 -17.32 2.55
CA THR A 25 18.03 -17.17 4.01
C THR A 25 16.69 -17.53 4.63
N LEU A 26 16.67 -18.30 5.73
CA LEU A 26 15.43 -18.66 6.43
C LEU A 26 14.53 -17.44 6.68
N GLY A 27 13.27 -17.52 6.22
CA GLY A 27 12.28 -16.45 6.34
C GLY A 27 12.37 -15.36 5.26
N GLU A 28 13.32 -15.44 4.34
CA GLU A 28 13.39 -14.61 3.14
C GLU A 28 12.12 -14.83 2.29
N ILE A 29 11.48 -13.74 1.86
CA ILE A 29 10.28 -13.78 1.03
C ILE A 29 10.64 -13.21 -0.34
N VAL A 30 10.35 -13.96 -1.39
CA VAL A 30 10.52 -13.49 -2.78
C VAL A 30 9.21 -13.62 -3.55
N ALA A 31 9.07 -12.81 -4.59
CA ALA A 31 7.97 -12.92 -5.54
C ALA A 31 8.12 -14.19 -6.38
N CYS A 32 7.00 -14.81 -6.73
CA CYS A 32 6.94 -15.97 -7.60
C CYS A 32 5.72 -15.91 -8.52
N ASP A 33 5.79 -16.58 -9.66
CA ASP A 33 4.69 -16.61 -10.63
C ASP A 33 3.78 -17.81 -10.34
N CYS A 34 2.51 -17.54 -9.99
CA CYS A 34 1.53 -18.59 -9.71
C CYS A 34 0.87 -19.13 -10.99
N SER A 35 0.70 -18.28 -12.00
CA SER A 35 0.00 -18.52 -13.27
C SER A 35 0.23 -17.33 -14.20
N PRO A 36 -0.09 -17.40 -15.50
CA PRO A 36 0.05 -16.25 -16.40
C PRO A 36 -0.67 -15.00 -15.85
N GLY A 37 0.11 -13.97 -15.53
CA GLY A 37 -0.37 -12.70 -14.99
C GLY A 37 -0.62 -12.65 -13.48
N SER A 38 -0.48 -13.77 -12.76
CA SER A 38 -0.68 -13.85 -11.29
C SER A 38 0.67 -13.92 -10.58
N VAL A 39 0.88 -13.00 -9.63
CA VAL A 39 2.03 -13.02 -8.73
C VAL A 39 1.62 -13.53 -7.35
N GLY A 40 2.51 -14.29 -6.73
CA GLY A 40 2.43 -14.76 -5.36
C GLY A 40 3.73 -14.50 -4.61
N SER A 41 3.83 -15.07 -3.42
CA SER A 41 5.04 -15.04 -2.61
C SER A 41 5.44 -16.44 -2.16
N GLN A 42 6.75 -16.66 -2.08
CA GLN A 42 7.33 -17.88 -1.52
C GLN A 42 8.29 -17.51 -0.41
N THR A 43 8.21 -18.25 0.69
CA THR A 43 9.07 -18.07 1.87
C THR A 43 10.15 -19.14 1.86
N CYS A 44 11.37 -18.74 2.16
CA CYS A 44 12.50 -19.64 2.34
C CYS A 44 12.34 -20.46 3.62
N ASP A 45 12.45 -21.78 3.49
CA ASP A 45 12.33 -22.72 4.60
C ASP A 45 13.65 -22.97 5.34
N ASP A 46 13.61 -23.79 6.39
CA ASP A 46 14.78 -24.16 7.20
C ASP A 46 15.83 -24.96 6.41
N ASN A 47 15.49 -25.45 5.21
CA ASN A 47 16.39 -26.16 4.31
C ASN A 47 17.11 -25.21 3.32
N GLY A 48 16.87 -23.91 3.42
CA GLY A 48 17.42 -22.92 2.50
C GLY A 48 16.80 -22.99 1.10
N ALA A 49 15.57 -23.50 1.00
CA ALA A 49 14.81 -23.62 -0.25
C ALA A 49 13.52 -22.80 -0.19
N PHE A 50 13.15 -22.20 -1.32
CA PHE A 50 11.83 -21.60 -1.46
C PHE A 50 10.75 -22.68 -1.65
N GLY A 51 9.68 -22.60 -0.87
CA GLY A 51 8.51 -23.48 -1.03
C GLY A 51 7.69 -23.18 -2.29
N ALA A 52 6.54 -23.87 -2.44
CA ALA A 52 5.60 -23.59 -3.51
C ALA A 52 5.09 -22.14 -3.43
N CYS A 53 4.82 -21.53 -4.58
CA CYS A 53 4.27 -20.18 -4.65
C CYS A 53 2.91 -20.11 -3.96
N GLY A 54 2.83 -19.37 -2.86
CA GLY A 54 1.63 -19.18 -2.05
C GLY A 54 1.05 -17.78 -2.22
N ASN A 55 -0.12 -17.54 -1.64
CA ASN A 55 -0.80 -16.23 -1.65
C ASN A 55 -1.00 -15.65 -3.07
N CYS A 56 -1.29 -16.52 -4.03
CA CYS A 56 -1.51 -16.14 -5.42
C CYS A 56 -2.65 -15.13 -5.52
N SER A 57 -2.32 -13.92 -5.95
CA SER A 57 -3.34 -12.91 -6.28
C SER A 57 -3.83 -13.16 -7.69
N ALA A 58 -5.13 -12.97 -7.95
CA ALA A 58 -5.64 -13.05 -9.32
C ALA A 58 -4.83 -12.11 -10.24
N PRO A 59 -4.67 -12.44 -11.53
CA PRO A 59 -3.99 -11.56 -12.45
C PRO A 59 -4.59 -10.15 -12.40
N ASP A 60 -3.72 -9.14 -12.41
CA ASP A 60 -4.15 -7.76 -12.43
C ASP A 60 -5.12 -7.58 -13.61
N PRO A 61 -6.37 -7.17 -13.37
CA PRO A 61 -7.36 -7.02 -14.44
C PRO A 61 -6.95 -5.95 -15.46
N ASP A 62 -6.01 -5.07 -15.12
CA ASP A 62 -5.49 -4.05 -16.02
C ASP A 62 -3.99 -3.76 -15.76
N PRO A 63 -3.06 -4.55 -16.32
CA PRO A 63 -1.62 -4.39 -16.08
C PRO A 63 -1.05 -3.09 -16.66
N ALA A 64 -1.85 -2.29 -17.37
CA ALA A 64 -1.47 -0.96 -17.82
C ALA A 64 -1.71 0.12 -16.75
N LYS A 65 -2.35 -0.23 -15.63
CA LYS A 65 -2.64 0.66 -14.50
C LYS A 65 -1.88 0.24 -13.26
N VAL A 66 -1.77 1.17 -12.32
CA VAL A 66 -1.17 0.90 -11.02
C VAL A 66 -2.14 0.10 -10.16
N ASN A 67 -1.74 -1.12 -9.81
CA ASN A 67 -2.49 -2.00 -8.92
C ASN A 67 -2.30 -1.61 -7.45
N PHE A 68 -3.40 -1.42 -6.73
CA PHE A 68 -3.33 -1.01 -5.33
C PHE A 68 -2.64 -2.05 -4.44
N GLN A 69 -3.03 -3.32 -4.54
CA GLN A 69 -2.49 -4.38 -3.68
C GLN A 69 -1.06 -4.77 -4.07
N ALA A 70 -0.75 -4.85 -5.37
CA ALA A 70 0.55 -5.31 -5.84
C ALA A 70 1.62 -4.19 -5.85
N GLN A 71 1.24 -2.92 -5.99
CA GLN A 71 2.21 -1.83 -6.13
C GLN A 71 2.12 -0.79 -5.02
N ILE A 72 0.92 -0.37 -4.60
CA ILE A 72 0.78 0.68 -3.58
C ILE A 72 1.00 0.15 -2.16
N VAL A 73 0.37 -0.98 -1.81
CA VAL A 73 0.50 -1.58 -0.49
C VAL A 73 1.96 -1.90 -0.13
N PRO A 74 2.80 -2.51 -0.99
CA PRO A 74 4.20 -2.77 -0.66
C PRO A 74 5.02 -1.49 -0.43
N ILE A 75 4.73 -0.42 -1.17
CA ILE A 75 5.34 0.89 -0.94
C ILE A 75 4.95 1.43 0.43
N ILE A 76 3.66 1.44 0.75
CA ILE A 76 3.14 1.92 2.03
C ILE A 76 3.73 1.11 3.19
N ASN A 77 3.73 -0.21 3.11
CA ASN A 77 4.25 -1.08 4.18
C ASN A 77 5.74 -0.85 4.45
N ARG A 78 6.55 -0.66 3.39
CA ARG A 78 7.99 -0.42 3.52
C ARG A 78 8.32 0.99 4.02
N SER A 79 7.60 2.00 3.55
CA SER A 79 7.97 3.41 3.76
C SER A 79 7.20 4.12 4.86
N CYS A 80 6.05 3.59 5.29
CA CYS A 80 5.16 4.27 6.24
C CYS A 80 4.57 3.33 7.30
N GLY A 81 4.30 2.09 6.92
CA GLY A 81 3.74 1.04 7.76
C GLY A 81 4.74 0.42 8.73
N THR A 82 4.31 -0.63 9.42
CA THR A 82 5.07 -1.25 10.51
C THR A 82 6.09 -2.26 10.05
N ASN A 83 5.87 -3.06 9.00
CA ASN A 83 6.82 -4.11 8.56
C ASN A 83 7.49 -4.89 9.72
N GLY A 84 6.77 -5.12 10.84
CA GLY A 84 7.29 -5.78 12.05
C GLY A 84 8.08 -4.90 13.03
N VAL A 85 8.28 -3.62 12.77
CA VAL A 85 8.81 -2.58 13.69
C VAL A 85 7.71 -1.57 14.05
N THR A 86 7.91 -0.82 15.14
CA THR A 86 7.01 0.29 15.51
C THR A 86 7.10 1.41 14.47
N GLY A 87 6.38 1.23 13.35
CA GLY A 87 6.24 2.23 12.30
C GLY A 87 5.47 3.45 12.81
N CYS A 88 5.65 4.59 12.15
CA CYS A 88 4.90 5.78 12.52
C CYS A 88 3.40 5.52 12.37
N HIS A 89 2.96 4.89 11.27
CA HIS A 89 1.54 4.63 10.95
C HIS A 89 1.00 3.26 11.40
N ALA A 90 1.40 2.84 12.61
CA ALA A 90 1.07 1.53 13.19
C ALA A 90 -0.37 1.40 13.70
N ARG A 91 -0.90 0.17 13.74
CA ARG A 91 -2.22 -0.15 14.32
C ARG A 91 -2.29 0.17 15.81
N GLU A 92 -1.16 0.11 16.52
CA GLU A 92 -1.07 0.44 17.94
C GLU A 92 -1.34 1.93 18.18
N ALA A 93 -1.07 2.78 17.19
CA ALA A 93 -1.45 4.19 17.21
C ALA A 93 -2.90 4.40 16.78
N TYR A 94 -3.60 3.36 16.32
CA TYR A 94 -4.98 3.45 15.86
C TYR A 94 -5.97 3.47 17.02
N GLY A 95 -6.60 4.63 17.21
CA GLY A 95 -7.61 4.86 18.25
C GLY A 95 -9.00 5.18 17.70
N ALA A 96 -9.42 4.62 16.55
CA ALA A 96 -10.77 4.88 16.04
C ALA A 96 -11.82 4.57 17.10
N SER A 97 -12.76 5.50 17.27
CA SER A 97 -13.85 5.37 18.22
C SER A 97 -15.05 6.15 17.71
N VAL A 98 -16.24 5.79 18.19
CA VAL A 98 -17.49 6.48 17.86
C VAL A 98 -17.44 7.98 18.20
N MET A 99 -16.66 8.37 19.22
CA MET A 99 -16.46 9.78 19.58
C MET A 99 -15.64 10.56 18.56
N GLN A 100 -14.86 9.87 17.72
CA GLN A 100 -14.05 10.44 16.65
C GLN A 100 -14.67 10.17 15.26
N ASP A 101 -15.95 9.80 15.21
CA ASP A 101 -16.65 9.41 13.99
C ASP A 101 -15.95 8.27 13.24
N CYS A 102 -15.39 7.33 14.01
CA CYS A 102 -14.68 6.16 13.49
C CYS A 102 -13.50 6.43 12.55
N ARG A 103 -12.96 7.65 12.57
CA ARG A 103 -11.79 8.03 11.76
C ARG A 103 -10.50 7.48 12.36
N GLY A 104 -10.29 7.74 13.65
CA GLY A 104 -9.05 7.44 14.35
C GLY A 104 -7.84 8.17 13.76
N TRP A 105 -6.66 7.81 14.24
CA TRP A 105 -5.39 8.24 13.64
C TRP A 105 -5.12 7.40 12.37
N LEU A 106 -4.50 7.94 11.32
CA LEU A 106 -4.29 7.12 10.11
C LEU A 106 -3.25 6.03 10.37
N THR A 107 -3.73 4.79 10.47
CA THR A 107 -2.89 3.59 10.32
C THR A 107 -2.78 3.24 8.84
N LEU A 108 -1.61 2.74 8.45
CA LEU A 108 -1.27 2.39 7.08
C LEU A 108 -0.99 0.90 6.88
N GLU A 109 -1.33 0.06 7.87
CA GLU A 109 -1.21 -1.38 7.73
C GLU A 109 -2.27 -1.95 6.80
N ASN A 110 -1.90 -2.93 5.96
CA ASN A 110 -2.81 -3.60 5.04
C ASN A 110 -3.69 -4.65 5.75
N GLU A 111 -4.55 -4.17 6.63
CA GLU A 111 -5.47 -4.98 7.44
C GLU A 111 -6.84 -4.31 7.50
N SER A 112 -7.87 -5.08 7.90
CA SER A 112 -9.15 -4.48 8.26
C SER A 112 -9.10 -4.06 9.72
N LEU A 113 -9.18 -2.75 9.98
CA LEU A 113 -8.99 -2.16 11.31
C LEU A 113 -10.14 -1.23 11.68
N GLY A 114 -10.52 -1.20 12.96
CA GLY A 114 -11.53 -0.27 13.46
C GLY A 114 -12.32 -0.78 14.65
N SER A 115 -12.60 -2.07 14.71
CA SER A 115 -13.57 -2.68 15.65
C SER A 115 -13.09 -2.79 17.10
N LYS A 116 -11.78 -2.72 17.32
CA LYS A 116 -11.16 -2.83 18.64
C LYS A 116 -9.98 -1.87 18.82
N PHE A 117 -9.64 -1.60 20.07
CA PHE A 117 -8.37 -0.94 20.39
C PHE A 117 -7.22 -1.96 20.29
N TYR A 118 -6.09 -1.54 19.72
CA TYR A 118 -4.92 -2.41 19.51
C TYR A 118 -3.77 -2.13 20.50
N SER A 119 -3.94 -1.17 21.40
CA SER A 119 -2.92 -0.79 22.38
C SER A 119 -3.53 -0.20 23.67
N GLY A 120 -2.67 0.03 24.66
CA GLY A 120 -3.03 0.68 25.93
C GLY A 120 -3.93 -0.18 26.84
N THR A 121 -4.52 0.46 27.85
CA THR A 121 -5.37 -0.21 28.87
C THR A 121 -6.68 -0.75 28.32
N LYS A 122 -7.09 -0.31 27.13
CA LYS A 122 -8.30 -0.77 26.43
C LYS A 122 -8.01 -1.82 25.37
N ASN A 123 -6.77 -2.30 25.23
CA ASN A 123 -6.40 -3.27 24.20
C ASN A 123 -7.38 -4.46 24.17
N GLY A 124 -7.87 -4.79 22.96
CA GLY A 124 -8.85 -5.84 22.71
C GLY A 124 -10.31 -5.46 22.97
N GLN A 125 -10.60 -4.33 23.63
CA GLN A 125 -11.97 -3.87 23.84
C GLN A 125 -12.57 -3.28 22.57
N ALA A 126 -13.89 -3.42 22.41
CA ALA A 126 -14.62 -2.87 21.27
C ALA A 126 -14.60 -1.34 21.27
N THR A 127 -14.48 -0.75 20.08
CA THR A 127 -14.51 0.70 19.85
C THR A 127 -15.91 1.22 19.50
N GLY A 128 -16.79 0.31 19.05
CA GLY A 128 -18.08 0.62 18.44
C GLY A 128 -18.01 0.99 16.94
N CYS A 129 -16.85 0.91 16.31
CA CYS A 129 -16.65 1.21 14.89
C CYS A 129 -16.57 -0.06 14.04
N PRO A 130 -16.98 -0.02 12.76
CA PRO A 130 -16.72 -1.13 11.83
C PRO A 130 -15.25 -1.19 11.46
N ASP A 131 -14.75 -2.39 11.15
CA ASP A 131 -13.44 -2.53 10.52
C ASP A 131 -13.46 -1.97 9.10
N LYS A 132 -12.39 -1.26 8.72
CA LYS A 132 -12.19 -0.73 7.37
C LYS A 132 -10.87 -1.22 6.79
N PRO A 133 -10.88 -1.77 5.55
CA PRO A 133 -9.64 -2.10 4.86
C PRO A 133 -8.81 -0.85 4.57
N LEU A 134 -7.51 -1.01 4.33
CA LEU A 134 -6.58 0.09 4.09
C LEU A 134 -7.05 1.03 2.97
N TYR A 135 -7.54 0.45 1.86
CA TYR A 135 -8.07 1.23 0.74
C TYR A 135 -9.17 2.21 1.17
N GLU A 136 -10.20 1.72 1.88
CA GLU A 136 -11.30 2.57 2.37
C GLU A 136 -10.80 3.65 3.32
N ARG A 137 -9.84 3.33 4.20
CA ARG A 137 -9.25 4.32 5.09
C ARG A 137 -8.53 5.44 4.33
N LEU A 138 -7.92 5.15 3.18
CA LEU A 138 -7.23 6.14 2.36
C LEU A 138 -8.19 7.03 1.54
N VAL A 139 -9.28 6.47 1.03
CA VAL A 139 -10.14 7.20 0.06
C VAL A 139 -11.46 7.71 0.64
N GLN A 140 -11.90 7.20 1.81
CA GLN A 140 -13.19 7.56 2.41
C GLN A 140 -13.09 8.34 3.72
N ILE A 141 -11.91 8.35 4.36
CA ILE A 141 -11.72 9.04 5.64
C ILE A 141 -11.05 10.39 5.39
N ASP A 142 -11.62 11.43 5.99
CA ASP A 142 -10.99 12.74 6.05
C ASP A 142 -9.87 12.78 7.09
N VAL A 143 -8.85 13.56 6.77
CA VAL A 143 -7.66 13.78 7.59
C VAL A 143 -8.07 14.38 8.93
N TRP A 144 -7.80 13.65 10.02
CA TRP A 144 -8.14 14.11 11.36
C TRP A 144 -7.32 15.34 11.81
N GLN A 145 -6.09 15.50 11.27
CA GLN A 145 -5.17 16.57 11.64
C GLN A 145 -5.59 17.94 11.10
N CYS A 146 -6.42 18.00 10.05
CA CYS A 146 -6.82 19.27 9.47
C CYS A 146 -7.98 19.89 10.26
N LEU A 147 -7.67 20.77 11.22
CA LEU A 147 -8.66 21.30 12.16
C LEU A 147 -9.69 22.25 11.55
N THR A 148 -9.36 22.89 10.43
CA THR A 148 -10.18 23.97 9.86
C THR A 148 -10.95 23.57 8.60
N THR A 149 -10.58 22.44 7.99
CA THR A 149 -11.10 22.03 6.69
C THR A 149 -11.09 20.51 6.59
N SER A 150 -12.18 19.91 6.11
CA SER A 150 -12.18 18.51 5.68
C SER A 150 -11.29 18.37 4.45
N VAL A 151 -10.25 17.54 4.57
CA VAL A 151 -9.35 17.19 3.47
C VAL A 151 -9.30 15.66 3.42
N ALA A 152 -9.52 15.08 2.25
CA ALA A 152 -9.40 13.63 2.07
C ALA A 152 -7.92 13.22 2.06
N TYR A 153 -7.61 12.03 2.61
CA TYR A 153 -6.25 11.47 2.49
C TYR A 153 -5.85 11.29 1.02
N VAL A 154 -6.75 10.72 0.21
CA VAL A 154 -6.61 10.58 -1.24
C VAL A 154 -7.87 11.12 -1.91
N THR A 155 -7.68 12.00 -2.89
CA THR A 155 -8.75 12.43 -3.81
C THR A 155 -8.51 11.80 -5.18
N PRO A 156 -9.31 10.79 -5.59
CA PRO A 156 -9.21 10.16 -6.90
C PRO A 156 -9.16 11.19 -8.04
N GLY A 157 -8.14 11.11 -8.89
CA GLY A 157 -7.95 11.96 -10.06
C GLY A 157 -7.43 13.38 -9.79
N ASP A 158 -7.12 13.74 -8.53
CA ASP A 158 -6.69 15.09 -8.18
C ASP A 158 -5.55 15.08 -7.14
N LEU A 159 -4.31 15.20 -7.63
CA LEU A 159 -3.13 15.29 -6.77
C LEU A 159 -3.17 16.51 -5.85
N SER A 160 -3.69 17.64 -6.34
CA SER A 160 -3.67 18.90 -5.60
C SER A 160 -4.56 18.86 -4.36
N LYS A 161 -5.59 18.03 -4.37
CA LYS A 161 -6.51 17.81 -3.24
C LYS A 161 -6.18 16.57 -2.41
N SER A 162 -5.18 15.79 -2.80
CA SER A 162 -4.78 14.57 -2.08
C SER A 162 -3.79 14.91 -0.97
N TYR A 163 -4.21 14.81 0.29
CA TYR A 163 -3.35 15.12 1.44
C TYR A 163 -2.10 14.25 1.50
N LEU A 164 -2.20 12.98 1.11
CA LEU A 164 -1.07 12.06 1.03
C LEU A 164 0.06 12.61 0.17
N VAL A 165 -0.26 13.15 -1.02
CA VAL A 165 0.76 13.70 -1.94
C VAL A 165 1.44 14.91 -1.32
N ASN A 166 0.67 15.79 -0.70
CA ASN A 166 1.19 16.98 -0.07
C ASN A 166 2.09 16.65 1.14
N LYS A 167 1.72 15.62 1.92
CA LYS A 167 2.60 15.04 2.95
C LYS A 167 3.90 14.50 2.36
N LEU A 168 3.84 13.78 1.25
CA LEU A 168 5.05 13.25 0.60
C LEU A 168 5.96 14.34 0.02
N ASP A 169 5.39 15.44 -0.44
CA ASP A 169 6.11 16.55 -1.08
C ASP A 169 6.47 17.70 -0.13
N GLY A 170 6.03 17.65 1.13
CA GLY A 170 6.26 18.70 2.12
C GLY A 170 5.47 19.98 1.87
N VAL A 171 4.36 19.87 1.14
CA VAL A 171 3.45 20.98 0.85
C VAL A 171 2.43 21.08 1.98
N ASN A 172 2.26 22.29 2.50
CA ASN A 172 1.29 22.54 3.55
C ASN A 172 -0.12 22.71 2.98
N MET A 173 -1.03 21.78 3.31
CA MET A 173 -2.44 21.87 2.92
C MET A 173 -3.35 22.43 4.01
N CYS A 174 -2.98 22.25 5.28
CA CYS A 174 -3.85 22.58 6.39
C CYS A 174 -3.05 22.86 7.67
N LYS A 175 -3.67 23.62 8.56
CA LYS A 175 -3.16 23.81 9.92
C LYS A 175 -3.48 22.59 10.76
N GLU A 176 -2.45 22.01 11.36
CA GLU A 176 -2.58 20.89 12.30
C GLU A 176 -2.86 21.36 13.73
N SER A 177 -2.47 22.59 14.03
CA SER A 177 -2.80 23.27 15.28
C SER A 177 -2.84 24.79 15.08
N ALA A 178 -3.11 25.54 16.15
CA ALA A 178 -3.02 26.99 16.12
C ALA A 178 -1.61 27.51 15.75
N SER A 179 -0.57 26.71 16.02
CA SER A 179 0.84 27.08 15.86
C SER A 179 1.64 26.17 14.92
N SER A 180 1.05 25.10 14.38
CA SER A 180 1.74 24.15 13.49
C SER A 180 0.99 23.91 12.19
N THR A 181 1.77 23.65 11.16
CA THR A 181 1.32 23.31 9.81
C THR A 181 1.72 21.89 9.48
N SER A 182 1.09 21.29 8.46
CA SER A 182 1.45 19.92 8.09
C SER A 182 2.89 19.81 7.60
N GLU A 183 3.66 18.92 8.23
CA GLU A 183 5.05 18.62 7.85
C GLU A 183 5.14 17.49 6.84
N GLN A 184 6.27 17.43 6.11
CA GLN A 184 6.58 16.35 5.18
C GLN A 184 6.68 15.01 5.91
N MET A 185 6.16 13.96 5.28
CA MET A 185 6.28 12.57 5.74
C MET A 185 6.79 11.66 4.60
N PRO A 186 7.69 10.69 4.86
CA PRO A 186 8.48 10.59 6.10
C PRO A 186 9.34 11.84 6.33
N PRO A 187 9.63 12.19 7.60
CA PRO A 187 10.53 13.31 7.90
C PRO A 187 11.90 13.07 7.28
N THR A 188 12.54 14.14 6.81
CA THR A 188 13.83 14.06 6.09
C THR A 188 14.98 13.50 6.92
N ASP A 189 14.85 13.56 8.25
CA ASP A 189 15.81 13.05 9.24
C ASP A 189 15.40 11.69 9.84
N SER A 190 14.32 11.08 9.34
CA SER A 190 13.88 9.77 9.82
C SER A 190 14.58 8.61 9.14
N MET A 191 14.65 7.46 9.81
CA MET A 191 15.14 6.20 9.20
C MET A 191 14.22 5.66 8.10
N PHE A 192 12.99 6.16 8.03
CA PHE A 192 12.03 5.82 6.99
C PHE A 192 12.24 6.73 5.78
N THR A 193 12.31 6.14 4.60
CA THR A 193 12.44 6.90 3.37
C THR A 193 11.48 6.37 2.32
N ILE A 194 11.12 7.23 1.39
CA ILE A 194 10.35 6.87 0.20
C ILE A 194 11.06 7.43 -1.01
N SER A 195 11.33 6.57 -1.99
CA SER A 195 12.07 6.95 -3.19
C SER A 195 11.23 7.86 -4.10
N ALA A 196 11.89 8.62 -4.97
CA ALA A 196 11.19 9.42 -5.98
C ALA A 196 10.36 8.54 -6.94
N ALA A 197 10.84 7.33 -7.25
CA ALA A 197 10.12 6.36 -8.07
C ALA A 197 8.84 5.88 -7.37
N ASP A 198 8.91 5.53 -6.08
CA ASP A 198 7.75 5.12 -5.30
C ASP A 198 6.70 6.25 -5.19
N LYS A 199 7.15 7.50 -4.97
CA LYS A 199 6.27 8.67 -4.99
C LYS A 199 5.58 8.81 -6.35
N ALA A 200 6.28 8.58 -7.45
CA ALA A 200 5.70 8.65 -8.79
C ALA A 200 4.62 7.58 -9.01
N VAL A 201 4.83 6.35 -8.51
CA VAL A 201 3.82 5.27 -8.58
C VAL A 201 2.55 5.65 -7.79
N ILE A 202 2.70 6.20 -6.58
CA ILE A 202 1.54 6.68 -5.80
C ILE A 202 0.80 7.79 -6.53
N LYS A 203 1.53 8.78 -7.09
CA LYS A 203 0.91 9.89 -7.84
C LYS A 203 0.18 9.36 -9.09
N GLN A 204 0.76 8.41 -9.80
CA GLN A 204 0.14 7.79 -10.96
C GLN A 204 -1.16 7.06 -10.57
N TRP A 205 -1.13 6.24 -9.52
CA TRP A 205 -2.33 5.56 -9.01
C TRP A 205 -3.46 6.54 -8.66
N ILE A 206 -3.15 7.65 -7.98
CA ILE A 206 -4.14 8.67 -7.66
C ILE A 206 -4.72 9.28 -8.93
N MET A 207 -3.88 9.62 -9.91
CA MET A 207 -4.31 10.20 -11.19
C MET A 207 -5.16 9.24 -12.03
N GLU A 208 -4.95 7.93 -11.90
CA GLU A 208 -5.77 6.88 -12.51
C GLU A 208 -7.12 6.68 -11.81
N GLY A 209 -7.44 7.49 -10.81
CA GLY A 209 -8.68 7.42 -10.05
C GLY A 209 -8.58 6.58 -8.77
N ALA A 210 -7.36 6.33 -8.28
CA ALA A 210 -7.09 5.57 -7.06
C ALA A 210 -7.88 4.24 -7.04
N LEU A 211 -7.68 3.40 -8.05
CA LEU A 211 -8.43 2.16 -8.21
C LEU A 211 -8.10 1.13 -7.10
N ASN A 212 -9.07 0.28 -6.76
CA ASN A 212 -8.87 -0.90 -5.91
C ASN A 212 -8.96 -2.16 -6.76
N ASN A 213 -8.04 -2.31 -7.69
CA ASN A 213 -7.95 -3.41 -8.66
C ASN A 213 -6.98 -4.51 -8.21
#